data_AF-A0A9Q0IQB8-F1
#
_entry.id   AF-A0A9Q0IQB8-F1
#
_cell.length_a   1.000
_cell.length_b   1.000
_cell.length_c   1.000
_cell.angle_alpha   90.00
_cell.angle_beta   90.00
_cell.angle_gamma   90.00
#
_symmetry.space_group_name_H-M   'P 1'
#
loop_
_entity.id
_entity.type
_entity.pdbx_description
1 polymer ?
#
loop_
_entity_poly.entity_id
_entity_poly.type
_entity_poly.pdbx_seq_one_letter_code
_entity_poly.pdbx_strand_id
1 'polypeptide(L)'
;MQARKRYLLVSVGAGLVLLVYLWGLQIGDFQPPLPSQPQQTTRYHHPHHHPHHHPHHHQHPHRYDYSQSSAEDAYGLPRPRPEPLSPLPQREPSIKPWHRPESAQPLEPYLEGGEQEEDSPRLQHQHTSPRERRAIRDHIHKSRRCRMETCFDFARCQRHGFSVYIYPPQRGGREEVSESYQKVLAAIEGSRFHTTDPTRACLFVLAADTLDRDQLSPQYVQSVRTRIQAMPTWNDGRNHLLFNLYSGTWPDYTEDLGFEPGQAMLARASVDSGSFRPNFDVSIPLFAKEHPLKSGGSAYLVANNVPPNRKYLLVFKGKRYLTGIGSETRNALYHIHNGEDIVLLTTCKHGKDWEKHRDARCHRDNAEYTK
;
A
#
# COMPACT_ATOMS: atom_id res chain seq x y z
N MET A 1 -49.11 -41.84 -18.78
CA MET A 1 -49.60 -41.43 -17.43
C MET A 1 -48.54 -40.84 -16.49
N GLN A 2 -47.23 -40.89 -16.79
CA GLN A 2 -46.18 -40.39 -15.87
C GLN A 2 -45.99 -38.86 -15.84
N ALA A 3 -46.32 -38.12 -16.91
CA ALA A 3 -46.11 -36.67 -16.95
C ALA A 3 -47.04 -35.89 -16.00
N ARG A 4 -48.29 -36.35 -15.81
CA ARG A 4 -49.26 -35.70 -14.92
C ARG A 4 -48.88 -35.80 -13.44
N LYS A 5 -48.21 -36.89 -13.04
CA LYS A 5 -47.72 -37.06 -11.65
C LYS A 5 -46.56 -36.14 -11.31
N ARG A 6 -45.70 -35.79 -12.28
CA ARG A 6 -44.57 -34.89 -12.07
C ARG A 6 -45.02 -33.43 -11.92
N TYR A 7 -46.03 -33.01 -12.67
CA TYR A 7 -46.60 -31.67 -12.55
C TYR A 7 -47.27 -31.43 -11.18
N LEU A 8 -47.96 -32.45 -10.64
CA LEU A 8 -48.60 -32.36 -9.33
C LEU A 8 -47.59 -32.21 -8.17
N LEU A 9 -46.45 -32.91 -8.25
CA LEU A 9 -45.39 -32.79 -7.25
C LEU A 9 -44.72 -31.42 -7.26
N VAL A 10 -44.51 -30.84 -8.46
CA VAL A 10 -43.90 -29.52 -8.59
C VAL A 10 -44.87 -28.42 -8.12
N SER A 11 -46.18 -28.53 -8.40
CA SER A 11 -47.15 -27.53 -7.97
C SER A 11 -47.37 -27.53 -6.44
N VAL A 12 -47.41 -28.71 -5.82
CA VAL A 12 -47.52 -28.83 -4.35
C VAL A 12 -46.25 -28.32 -3.66
N GLY A 13 -45.07 -28.61 -4.21
CA GLY A 13 -43.80 -28.09 -3.70
C GLY A 13 -43.73 -26.55 -3.75
N ALA A 14 -44.15 -25.95 -4.87
CA ALA A 14 -44.19 -24.50 -5.01
C ALA A 14 -45.18 -23.83 -4.04
N GLY A 15 -46.34 -24.46 -3.80
CA GLY A 15 -47.34 -23.96 -2.85
C GLY A 15 -46.84 -23.96 -1.40
N LEU A 16 -46.11 -25.00 -0.98
CA LEU A 16 -45.54 -25.07 0.37
C LEU A 16 -44.46 -24.01 0.60
N VAL A 17 -43.60 -23.75 -0.39
CA VAL A 17 -42.57 -22.69 -0.31
C VAL A 17 -43.22 -21.30 -0.20
N LEU A 18 -44.29 -21.05 -0.96
CA LEU A 18 -45.03 -19.79 -0.88
C LEU A 18 -45.68 -19.59 0.50
N LEU A 19 -46.25 -20.65 1.09
CA LEU A 19 -46.86 -20.58 2.42
C LEU A 19 -45.82 -20.30 3.51
N VAL A 20 -44.63 -20.93 3.45
CA VAL A 20 -43.53 -20.64 4.39
C VAL A 20 -43.02 -19.21 4.24
N TYR A 21 -42.91 -18.72 3.00
CA TYR A 21 -42.52 -17.34 2.73
C TYR A 21 -43.51 -16.32 3.29
N LEU A 22 -44.82 -16.54 3.09
CA LEU A 22 -45.86 -15.66 3.60
C LEU A 22 -45.95 -15.70 5.13
N TRP A 23 -45.69 -16.85 5.76
CA TRP A 23 -45.65 -16.98 7.22
C TRP A 23 -44.43 -16.26 7.84
N GLY A 24 -43.28 -16.29 7.16
CA GLY A 24 -42.06 -15.58 7.59
C GLY A 24 -42.19 -14.05 7.55
N LEU A 25 -43.03 -13.51 6.67
CA LEU A 25 -43.27 -12.07 6.57
C LEU A 25 -44.20 -11.51 7.67
N GLN A 26 -44.96 -12.34 8.38
CA GLN A 26 -45.90 -11.90 9.42
C GLN A 26 -45.29 -11.78 10.83
N ILE A 27 -44.01 -12.13 11.04
CA ILE A 27 -43.35 -12.13 12.36
C ILE A 27 -42.44 -10.90 12.58
N GLY A 28 -42.27 -10.03 11.56
CA GLY A 28 -41.42 -8.86 11.66
C GLY A 28 -42.13 -7.62 12.20
N ASP A 29 -42.62 -7.62 13.43
CA ASP A 29 -42.97 -6.37 14.15
C ASP A 29 -43.25 -6.64 15.64
N PHE A 30 -42.21 -6.75 16.48
CA PHE A 30 -42.32 -6.49 17.92
C PHE A 30 -40.94 -6.25 18.54
N GLN A 31 -40.54 -4.98 18.68
CA GLN A 31 -39.51 -4.59 19.63
C GLN A 31 -39.78 -3.15 20.15
N PRO A 32 -40.12 -2.96 21.44
CA PRO A 32 -40.27 -1.63 22.02
C PRO A 32 -38.91 -1.00 22.36
N PRO A 33 -38.79 0.34 22.36
CA PRO A 33 -37.52 1.04 22.59
C PRO A 33 -37.15 1.13 24.08
N LEU A 34 -35.84 1.02 24.37
CA LEU A 34 -35.25 1.23 25.71
C LEU A 34 -34.89 2.72 25.93
N PRO A 35 -34.97 3.23 27.18
CA PRO A 35 -34.78 4.64 27.49
C PRO A 35 -33.31 5.03 27.75
N SER A 36 -33.03 6.30 27.51
CA SER A 36 -31.77 7.02 27.68
C SER A 36 -31.35 7.21 29.15
N GLN A 37 -30.04 7.17 29.41
CA GLN A 37 -29.44 7.62 30.67
C GLN A 37 -28.46 8.80 30.46
N PRO A 38 -28.32 9.69 31.45
CA PRO A 38 -27.74 11.02 31.28
C PRO A 38 -26.24 11.12 31.57
N GLN A 39 -25.63 12.13 30.98
CA GLN A 39 -24.22 12.54 31.08
C GLN A 39 -23.79 12.87 32.52
N GLN A 40 -22.65 12.33 32.95
CA GLN A 40 -21.88 12.85 34.08
C GLN A 40 -20.59 13.50 33.57
N THR A 41 -20.52 14.81 33.75
CA THR A 41 -19.34 15.65 33.60
C THR A 41 -18.40 15.45 34.78
N THR A 42 -17.12 15.18 34.53
CA THR A 42 -16.07 15.30 35.55
C THR A 42 -14.95 16.20 35.04
N ARG A 43 -14.58 17.12 35.93
CA ARG A 43 -13.63 18.22 35.79
C ARG A 43 -12.21 17.72 35.53
N TYR A 44 -11.50 18.39 34.63
CA TYR A 44 -10.05 18.32 34.52
C TYR A 44 -9.39 19.14 35.63
N HIS A 45 -8.57 18.47 36.46
CA HIS A 45 -7.58 19.12 37.32
C HIS A 45 -6.25 19.21 36.57
N HIS A 46 -5.71 20.43 36.51
CA HIS A 46 -4.39 20.76 35.97
C HIS A 46 -3.37 20.78 37.11
N PRO A 47 -2.14 20.28 36.93
CA PRO A 47 -1.02 20.72 37.77
C PRO A 47 0.14 21.31 36.96
N HIS A 48 0.37 22.59 37.26
CA HIS A 48 1.61 23.35 37.40
C HIS A 48 2.95 22.87 36.79
N HIS A 49 3.50 23.79 36.00
CA HIS A 49 4.90 23.97 35.64
C HIS A 49 5.83 24.25 36.84
N HIS A 50 7.06 23.74 36.75
CA HIS A 50 8.26 24.36 37.34
C HIS A 50 9.42 24.29 36.32
N PRO A 51 10.24 25.35 36.16
CA PRO A 51 11.33 25.39 35.19
C PRO A 51 12.68 25.03 35.84
N HIS A 52 13.58 24.39 35.10
CA HIS A 52 14.98 24.31 35.50
C HIS A 52 15.95 24.65 34.35
N HIS A 53 16.98 25.37 34.79
CA HIS A 53 18.02 26.11 34.10
C HIS A 53 18.92 25.31 33.15
N HIS A 54 19.39 26.04 32.12
CA HIS A 54 20.60 25.79 31.34
C HIS A 54 21.88 25.76 32.21
N PRO A 55 22.97 25.17 31.69
CA PRO A 55 24.08 26.04 31.33
C PRO A 55 24.70 25.76 29.95
N HIS A 56 25.31 26.82 29.44
CA HIS A 56 26.10 26.93 28.22
C HIS A 56 27.40 26.14 28.27
N HIS A 57 27.86 25.65 27.12
CA HIS A 57 29.28 25.56 26.80
C HIS A 57 29.55 26.01 25.36
N HIS A 58 30.37 27.05 25.24
CA HIS A 58 31.06 27.48 24.03
C HIS A 58 32.13 26.46 23.64
N GLN A 59 32.32 26.23 22.33
CA GLN A 59 33.65 26.23 21.70
C GLN A 59 33.55 26.42 20.18
N HIS A 60 34.49 27.20 19.66
CA HIS A 60 34.57 27.84 18.35
C HIS A 60 35.02 26.89 17.20
N PRO A 61 34.89 27.32 15.93
CA PRO A 61 35.08 26.49 14.74
C PRO A 61 36.50 26.54 14.17
N HIS A 62 36.96 25.45 13.56
CA HIS A 62 38.13 25.45 12.69
C HIS A 62 37.73 25.76 11.24
N ARG A 63 38.26 26.89 10.78
CA ARG A 63 38.26 27.44 9.43
C ARG A 63 39.49 26.88 8.69
N TYR A 64 39.30 26.37 7.48
CA TYR A 64 40.39 26.16 6.51
C TYR A 64 40.20 27.17 5.39
N ASP A 65 41.05 28.20 5.38
CA ASP A 65 41.30 29.07 4.23
C ASP A 65 42.24 28.32 3.27
N TYR A 66 41.98 28.40 1.96
CA TYR A 66 43.02 28.21 0.95
C TYR A 66 42.98 29.40 -0.02
N SER A 67 44.11 30.08 -0.09
CA SER A 67 44.37 31.28 -0.85
C SER A 67 44.65 31.01 -2.34
N GLN A 68 44.15 31.92 -3.16
CA GLN A 68 44.61 32.42 -4.47
C GLN A 68 45.79 31.75 -5.18
N SER A 69 45.61 31.50 -6.47
CA SER A 69 46.57 31.94 -7.49
C SER A 69 45.84 32.40 -8.77
N SER A 70 46.40 33.46 -9.33
CA SER A 70 45.98 34.27 -10.47
C SER A 70 46.73 33.89 -11.75
N ALA A 71 46.06 33.96 -12.91
CA ALA A 71 46.70 34.24 -14.19
C ALA A 71 45.64 34.78 -15.19
N GLU A 72 45.92 35.98 -15.70
CA GLU A 72 45.21 36.69 -16.75
C GLU A 72 45.50 36.06 -18.13
N ASP A 73 44.55 36.07 -19.07
CA ASP A 73 44.65 36.94 -20.26
C ASP A 73 43.45 36.82 -21.22
N ALA A 74 43.01 38.03 -21.60
CA ALA A 74 42.23 38.53 -22.73
C ALA A 74 41.78 37.57 -23.87
N TYR A 75 40.51 37.69 -24.28
CA TYR A 75 40.09 38.27 -25.57
C TYR A 75 38.57 38.58 -25.51
N GLY A 76 38.21 39.84 -25.81
CA GLY A 76 36.85 40.36 -25.65
C GLY A 76 35.97 40.27 -26.90
N LEU A 77 34.66 40.08 -26.67
CA LEU A 77 33.55 40.49 -27.52
C LEU A 77 32.36 40.89 -26.61
N PRO A 78 31.63 41.98 -26.89
CA PRO A 78 30.66 42.53 -25.94
C PRO A 78 29.36 41.71 -25.90
N ARG A 79 28.93 41.26 -24.72
CA ARG A 79 27.59 40.73 -24.48
C ARG A 79 26.59 41.88 -24.24
N PRO A 80 25.36 41.80 -24.78
CA PRO A 80 24.30 42.75 -24.46
C PRO A 80 23.90 42.65 -22.98
N ARG A 81 23.64 43.81 -22.35
CA ARG A 81 23.13 43.93 -20.98
C ARG A 81 21.81 43.16 -20.83
N PRO A 82 21.65 42.27 -19.82
CA PRO A 82 20.34 41.80 -19.44
C PRO A 82 19.63 42.89 -18.63
N GLU A 83 18.39 43.20 -19.01
CA GLU A 83 17.50 44.03 -18.19
C GLU A 83 17.25 43.39 -16.81
N PRO A 84 17.08 44.20 -15.76
CA PRO A 84 16.79 43.66 -14.43
C PRO A 84 15.39 43.04 -14.41
N LEU A 85 15.33 41.72 -14.19
CA LEU A 85 14.10 41.01 -13.83
C LEU A 85 13.53 41.60 -12.54
N SER A 86 12.28 42.08 -12.61
CA SER A 86 11.49 42.48 -11.45
C SER A 86 11.46 41.36 -10.41
N PRO A 87 11.61 41.64 -9.09
CA PRO A 87 11.53 40.61 -8.07
C PRO A 87 10.12 39.98 -8.06
N LEU A 88 10.05 38.65 -8.13
CA LEU A 88 8.84 37.92 -7.82
C LEU A 88 8.39 38.25 -6.38
N PRO A 89 7.09 38.41 -6.11
CA PRO A 89 6.61 38.75 -4.78
C PRO A 89 7.00 37.65 -3.79
N GLN A 90 7.78 38.02 -2.78
CA GLN A 90 8.06 37.15 -1.64
C GLN A 90 6.75 36.93 -0.87
N ARG A 91 6.19 35.72 -1.01
CA ARG A 91 5.12 35.26 -0.12
C ARG A 91 5.75 34.91 1.22
N GLU A 92 5.33 35.62 2.28
CA GLU A 92 5.66 35.25 3.65
C GLU A 92 5.21 33.80 3.94
N PRO A 93 5.97 33.04 4.75
CA PRO A 93 5.58 31.70 5.17
C PRO A 93 4.42 31.81 6.17
N SER A 94 3.19 31.82 5.67
CA SER A 94 1.99 31.63 6.47
C SER A 94 1.93 30.16 6.91
N ILE A 95 2.65 29.81 7.98
CA ILE A 95 2.45 28.56 8.70
C ILE A 95 1.11 28.68 9.44
N LYS A 96 0.01 28.39 8.75
CA LYS A 96 -1.23 27.98 9.40
C LYS A 96 -1.24 26.44 9.39
N PRO A 97 -1.46 25.78 10.54
CA PRO A 97 -1.64 24.34 10.58
C PRO A 97 -2.77 23.96 9.64
N TRP A 98 -2.48 23.07 8.68
CA TRP A 98 -3.50 22.48 7.83
C TRP A 98 -4.43 21.63 8.70
N HIS A 99 -5.62 22.15 8.97
CA HIS A 99 -6.73 21.34 9.46
C HIS A 99 -7.25 20.50 8.29
N ARG A 100 -7.03 19.18 8.34
CA ARG A 100 -7.70 18.24 7.44
C ARG A 100 -9.18 18.19 7.85
N PRO A 101 -10.14 18.64 7.03
CA PRO A 101 -11.52 18.25 7.23
C PRO A 101 -11.58 16.73 7.05
N GLU A 102 -12.21 16.04 7.99
CA GLU A 102 -12.47 14.60 7.89
C GLU A 102 -13.52 14.38 6.80
N SER A 103 -13.10 14.47 5.53
CA SER A 103 -13.98 14.15 4.40
C SER A 103 -14.03 12.63 4.28
N ALA A 104 -15.14 12.05 4.74
CA ALA A 104 -15.49 10.64 4.51
C ALA A 104 -15.87 10.35 3.05
N GLN A 105 -15.63 11.28 2.11
CA GLN A 105 -15.87 11.09 0.69
C GLN A 105 -14.59 10.58 0.01
N PRO A 106 -14.66 9.45 -0.70
CA PRO A 106 -13.60 9.05 -1.62
C PRO A 106 -13.29 10.22 -2.55
N LEU A 107 -12.00 10.56 -2.70
CA LEU A 107 -11.59 11.51 -3.72
C LEU A 107 -11.96 10.91 -5.08
N GLU A 108 -12.79 11.61 -5.84
CA GLU A 108 -13.08 11.25 -7.23
C GLU A 108 -11.75 11.11 -8.00
N PRO A 109 -11.57 10.04 -8.80
CA PRO A 109 -10.37 9.86 -9.61
C PRO A 109 -10.15 11.11 -10.47
N TYR A 110 -8.94 11.67 -10.42
CA TYR A 110 -8.53 12.83 -11.25
C TYR A 110 -8.57 12.54 -12.77
N LEU A 111 -8.81 11.28 -13.16
CA LEU A 111 -8.92 10.85 -14.54
C LEU A 111 -10.39 10.74 -14.93
N GLU A 112 -10.97 11.87 -15.29
CA GLU A 112 -12.26 11.91 -15.98
C GLU A 112 -12.06 11.34 -17.40
N GLY A 113 -12.42 10.07 -17.59
CA GLY A 113 -12.36 9.40 -18.90
C GLY A 113 -11.56 8.10 -19.01
N GLY A 114 -11.32 7.38 -17.91
CA GLY A 114 -10.80 6.00 -17.98
C GLY A 114 -11.86 5.03 -18.53
N GLU A 115 -11.49 4.34 -19.59
CA GLU A 115 -12.32 3.48 -20.45
C GLU A 115 -13.12 2.43 -19.67
N GLN A 116 -14.30 2.06 -20.17
CA GLN A 116 -15.00 0.83 -19.76
C GLN A 116 -14.11 -0.36 -20.10
N GLU A 117 -13.26 -0.77 -19.17
CA GLU A 117 -12.47 -1.99 -19.31
C GLU A 117 -13.37 -3.21 -19.03
N GLU A 118 -13.93 -3.78 -20.10
CA GLU A 118 -14.23 -5.20 -20.14
C GLU A 118 -12.92 -6.00 -20.05
N ASP A 119 -12.31 -6.08 -18.86
CA ASP A 119 -11.17 -6.97 -18.65
C ASP A 119 -11.55 -8.09 -17.68
N SER A 120 -12.17 -9.13 -18.26
CA SER A 120 -12.03 -10.46 -17.68
C SER A 120 -10.55 -10.82 -17.78
N PRO A 121 -9.85 -11.17 -16.68
CA PRO A 121 -8.44 -11.47 -16.73
C PRO A 121 -8.20 -12.53 -17.80
N ARG A 122 -7.40 -12.18 -18.83
CA ARG A 122 -6.89 -13.12 -19.83
C ARG A 122 -5.94 -14.09 -19.11
N LEU A 123 -6.51 -15.07 -18.43
CA LEU A 123 -5.78 -16.20 -17.85
C LEU A 123 -5.09 -16.93 -19.01
N GLN A 124 -3.79 -16.67 -19.19
CA GLN A 124 -2.92 -17.44 -20.07
C GLN A 124 -2.69 -18.82 -19.42
N HIS A 125 -3.72 -19.66 -19.51
CA HIS A 125 -3.66 -21.05 -19.10
C HIS A 125 -4.02 -21.92 -20.30
N GLN A 126 -3.10 -22.00 -21.26
CA GLN A 126 -3.23 -22.86 -22.44
C GLN A 126 -3.33 -24.36 -22.08
N HIS A 127 -3.12 -24.74 -20.82
CA HIS A 127 -3.12 -26.14 -20.36
C HIS A 127 -4.12 -26.50 -19.25
N THR A 128 -5.04 -25.62 -18.81
CA THR A 128 -5.99 -25.95 -17.72
C THR A 128 -7.32 -26.47 -18.26
N SER A 129 -7.90 -27.44 -17.54
CA SER A 129 -9.20 -28.02 -17.89
C SER A 129 -10.35 -27.00 -17.69
N PRO A 130 -11.48 -27.10 -18.41
CA PRO A 130 -12.63 -26.20 -18.24
C PRO A 130 -13.20 -26.16 -16.81
N ARG A 131 -13.04 -27.26 -16.05
CA ARG A 131 -13.46 -27.34 -14.64
C ARG A 131 -12.54 -26.54 -13.74
N GLU A 132 -11.24 -26.63 -13.97
CA GLU A 132 -10.21 -25.91 -13.22
C GLU A 132 -10.30 -24.40 -13.49
N ARG A 133 -10.55 -23.99 -14.74
CA ARG A 133 -10.80 -22.57 -15.08
C ARG A 133 -12.02 -22.00 -14.37
N ARG A 134 -13.11 -22.77 -14.25
CA ARG A 134 -14.30 -22.33 -13.49
C ARG A 134 -13.99 -22.17 -12.01
N ALA A 135 -13.29 -23.14 -11.42
CA ALA A 135 -12.89 -23.05 -10.02
C ALA A 135 -12.02 -21.80 -9.77
N ILE A 136 -11.00 -21.55 -10.60
CA ILE A 136 -10.14 -20.36 -10.51
C ILE A 136 -11.00 -19.08 -10.59
N ARG A 137 -11.90 -18.98 -11.57
CA ARG A 137 -12.78 -17.82 -11.72
C ARG A 137 -13.67 -17.61 -10.49
N ASP A 138 -14.27 -18.67 -9.98
CA ASP A 138 -15.15 -18.60 -8.81
C ASP A 138 -14.36 -18.17 -7.55
N HIS A 139 -13.11 -18.62 -7.42
CA HIS A 139 -12.21 -18.22 -6.33
C HIS A 139 -11.77 -16.76 -6.44
N ILE A 140 -11.36 -16.30 -7.63
CA ILE A 140 -11.05 -14.88 -7.88
C ILE A 140 -12.26 -14.01 -7.51
N HIS A 141 -13.45 -14.41 -7.96
CA HIS A 141 -14.68 -13.69 -7.69
C HIS A 141 -15.03 -13.69 -6.18
N LYS A 142 -14.82 -14.80 -5.47
CA LYS A 142 -14.97 -14.90 -4.01
C LYS A 142 -13.97 -13.98 -3.29
N SER A 143 -12.71 -13.99 -3.72
CA SER A 143 -11.64 -13.15 -3.16
C SER A 143 -11.97 -11.65 -3.29
N ARG A 144 -12.44 -11.20 -4.46
CA ARG A 144 -12.84 -9.79 -4.69
C ARG A 144 -13.97 -9.32 -3.77
N ARG A 145 -14.82 -10.23 -3.33
CA ARG A 145 -15.94 -9.95 -2.39
C ARG A 145 -15.53 -9.97 -0.92
N CYS A 146 -14.29 -10.33 -0.60
CA CYS A 146 -13.84 -10.34 0.79
C CYS A 146 -13.82 -8.93 1.39
N ARG A 147 -14.34 -8.86 2.61
CA ARG A 147 -14.34 -7.70 3.50
C ARG A 147 -13.99 -8.19 4.90
N MET A 148 -13.74 -7.27 5.82
CA MET A 148 -13.36 -7.64 7.18
C MET A 148 -14.45 -8.49 7.84
N GLU A 149 -15.71 -8.10 7.69
CA GLU A 149 -16.87 -8.80 8.25
C GLU A 149 -17.13 -10.17 7.63
N THR A 150 -16.69 -10.42 6.39
CA THR A 150 -16.97 -11.68 5.69
C THR A 150 -15.80 -12.65 5.72
N CYS A 151 -14.57 -12.17 5.61
CA CYS A 151 -13.37 -12.98 5.37
C CYS A 151 -12.33 -12.92 6.50
N PHE A 152 -12.53 -12.07 7.51
CA PHE A 152 -11.66 -12.00 8.69
C PHE A 152 -12.41 -12.48 9.94
N ASP A 153 -11.74 -13.26 10.79
CA ASP A 153 -12.26 -13.71 12.08
C ASP A 153 -11.74 -12.81 13.21
N PHE A 154 -12.60 -11.91 13.66
CA PHE A 154 -12.32 -11.00 14.77
C PHE A 154 -12.25 -11.69 16.14
N ALA A 155 -12.87 -12.86 16.31
CA ALA A 155 -12.93 -13.53 17.60
C ALA A 155 -11.53 -13.94 18.11
N ARG A 156 -10.62 -14.27 17.18
CA ARG A 156 -9.22 -14.57 17.51
C ARG A 156 -8.51 -13.39 18.14
N CYS A 157 -8.77 -12.20 17.61
CA CYS A 157 -8.17 -10.94 18.06
C CYS A 157 -8.80 -10.45 19.37
N GLN A 158 -10.11 -10.65 19.56
CA GLN A 158 -10.81 -10.27 20.79
C GLN A 158 -10.36 -11.11 21.99
N ARG A 159 -10.05 -12.40 21.77
CA ARG A 159 -9.67 -13.33 22.86
C ARG A 159 -8.26 -13.08 23.41
N HIS A 160 -7.29 -12.79 22.54
CA HIS A 160 -5.87 -12.74 22.91
C HIS A 160 -5.20 -11.39 22.60
N GLY A 161 -5.96 -10.41 22.13
CA GLY A 161 -5.43 -9.17 21.58
C GLY A 161 -4.91 -9.32 20.15
N PHE A 162 -4.39 -8.23 19.60
CA PHE A 162 -3.78 -8.25 18.28
C PHE A 162 -2.35 -8.80 18.36
N SER A 163 -2.16 -10.03 17.89
CA SER A 163 -0.84 -10.65 17.76
C SER A 163 -0.65 -11.32 16.39
N VAL A 164 0.59 -11.43 15.95
CA VAL A 164 0.99 -11.90 14.62
C VAL A 164 1.90 -13.10 14.77
N TYR A 165 1.50 -14.23 14.19
CA TYR A 165 2.32 -15.44 14.11
C TYR A 165 2.93 -15.56 12.72
N ILE A 166 4.23 -15.82 12.68
CA ILE A 166 4.96 -16.10 11.44
C ILE A 166 5.14 -17.61 11.33
N TYR A 167 4.74 -18.20 10.21
CA TYR A 167 4.97 -19.63 9.98
C TYR A 167 6.48 -19.94 9.97
N PRO A 168 6.91 -21.08 10.53
CA PRO A 168 8.30 -21.49 10.40
C PRO A 168 8.64 -21.76 8.93
N PRO A 169 9.88 -21.49 8.49
CA PRO A 169 10.31 -21.82 7.14
C PRO A 169 10.24 -23.35 6.94
N GLN A 170 9.66 -23.78 5.82
CA GLN A 170 9.64 -25.20 5.44
C GLN A 170 11.04 -25.66 5.00
N ARG A 171 11.29 -26.97 4.91
CA ARG A 171 12.59 -27.52 4.46
C ARG A 171 12.97 -26.94 3.09
N GLY A 172 14.18 -26.40 2.96
CA GLY A 172 14.65 -25.68 1.76
C GLY A 172 14.05 -24.28 1.55
N GLY A 173 13.01 -23.91 2.32
CA GLY A 173 12.31 -22.63 2.16
C GLY A 173 13.12 -21.42 2.57
N ARG A 174 14.03 -21.54 3.55
CA ARG A 174 14.85 -20.40 4.02
C ARG A 174 15.82 -19.88 2.96
N GLU A 175 16.31 -20.76 2.08
CA GLU A 175 17.22 -20.39 0.97
C GLU A 175 16.49 -19.68 -0.17
N GLU A 176 15.19 -19.86 -0.31
CA GLU A 176 14.36 -19.21 -1.33
C GLU A 176 13.78 -17.86 -0.90
N VAL A 177 13.99 -17.43 0.35
CA VAL A 177 13.46 -16.16 0.85
C VAL A 177 14.44 -15.02 0.55
N SER A 178 14.00 -14.01 -0.21
CA SER A 178 14.80 -12.83 -0.54
C SER A 178 15.18 -12.04 0.71
N GLU A 179 16.31 -11.34 0.65
CA GLU A 179 16.75 -10.43 1.71
C GLU A 179 15.68 -9.39 2.07
N SER A 180 14.94 -8.89 1.07
CA SER A 180 13.83 -7.95 1.26
C SER A 180 12.72 -8.57 2.10
N TYR A 181 12.32 -9.80 1.83
CA TYR A 181 11.27 -10.45 2.63
C TYR A 181 11.77 -10.86 4.01
N GLN A 182 13.04 -11.24 4.15
CA GLN A 182 13.65 -11.45 5.47
C GLN A 182 13.57 -10.19 6.35
N LYS A 183 13.76 -8.99 5.77
CA LYS A 183 13.58 -7.73 6.48
C LYS A 183 12.14 -7.52 6.93
N VAL A 184 11.15 -7.84 6.09
CA VAL A 184 9.72 -7.78 6.46
C VAL A 184 9.43 -8.70 7.66
N LEU A 185 9.87 -9.97 7.58
CA LEU A 185 9.66 -10.94 8.65
C LEU A 185 10.37 -10.50 9.95
N ALA A 186 11.61 -10.04 9.86
CA ALA A 186 12.38 -9.55 11.00
C ALA A 186 11.75 -8.30 11.66
N ALA A 187 11.14 -7.41 10.87
CA ALA A 187 10.42 -6.25 11.39
C ALA A 187 9.17 -6.66 12.17
N ILE A 188 8.44 -7.67 11.71
CA ILE A 188 7.28 -8.23 12.41
C ILE A 188 7.72 -8.93 13.68
N GLU A 189 8.73 -9.80 13.60
CA GLU A 189 9.26 -10.59 14.72
C GLU A 189 9.82 -9.70 15.84
N GLY A 190 10.47 -8.59 15.49
CA GLY A 190 10.97 -7.59 16.45
C GLY A 190 9.90 -6.66 17.02
N SER A 191 8.64 -6.77 16.59
CA SER A 191 7.55 -5.91 17.06
C SER A 191 6.88 -6.46 18.32
N ARG A 192 6.20 -5.60 19.08
CA ARG A 192 5.37 -6.00 20.24
C ARG A 192 4.19 -6.90 19.90
N PHE A 193 3.87 -7.04 18.61
CA PHE A 193 2.72 -7.81 18.15
C PHE A 193 3.11 -9.26 17.83
N HIS A 194 4.39 -9.61 17.76
CA HIS A 194 4.81 -10.98 17.44
C HIS A 194 4.40 -11.98 18.54
N THR A 195 3.97 -13.17 18.13
CA THR A 195 3.76 -14.33 19.00
C THR A 195 4.35 -15.59 18.37
N THR A 196 4.96 -16.43 19.18
CA THR A 196 5.44 -17.77 18.79
C THR A 196 4.36 -18.85 18.93
N ASP A 197 3.22 -18.53 19.54
CA ASP A 197 2.09 -19.43 19.72
C ASP A 197 0.99 -19.14 18.68
N PRO A 198 0.72 -20.06 17.72
CA PRO A 198 -0.29 -19.86 16.69
C PRO A 198 -1.72 -19.84 17.24
N THR A 199 -1.98 -20.40 18.42
CA THR A 199 -3.31 -20.41 19.05
C THR A 199 -3.71 -19.02 19.55
N ARG A 200 -2.71 -18.20 19.92
CA ARG A 200 -2.89 -16.82 20.37
C ARG A 200 -2.92 -15.80 19.24
N ALA A 201 -2.50 -16.19 18.04
CA ALA A 201 -2.39 -15.30 16.89
C ALA A 201 -3.74 -14.71 16.49
N CYS A 202 -3.80 -13.41 16.27
CA CYS A 202 -4.90 -12.75 15.56
C CYS A 202 -4.66 -12.85 14.04
N LEU A 203 -3.43 -12.64 13.60
CA LEU A 203 -3.01 -12.61 12.21
C LEU A 203 -1.88 -13.61 11.93
N PHE A 204 -1.85 -14.14 10.72
CA PHE A 204 -0.82 -15.06 10.25
C PHE A 204 -0.04 -14.49 9.06
N VAL A 205 1.28 -14.68 9.07
CA VAL A 205 2.17 -14.30 7.96
C VAL A 205 3.01 -15.50 7.55
N LEU A 206 3.09 -15.76 6.25
CA LEU A 206 3.83 -16.91 5.71
C LEU A 206 5.34 -16.64 5.72
N ALA A 207 6.16 -17.65 6.03
CA ALA A 207 7.58 -17.64 5.66
C ALA A 207 7.81 -18.13 4.22
N ALA A 208 6.92 -17.73 3.30
CA ALA A 208 7.04 -17.96 1.87
C ALA A 208 7.09 -16.59 1.17
N ASP A 209 8.14 -16.37 0.39
CA ASP A 209 8.34 -15.09 -0.29
C ASP A 209 7.33 -14.93 -1.43
N THR A 210 6.51 -13.89 -1.30
CA THR A 210 5.47 -13.52 -2.27
C THR A 210 5.65 -12.08 -2.76
N LEU A 211 6.76 -11.42 -2.39
CA LEU A 211 7.00 -10.03 -2.72
C LEU A 211 7.07 -9.82 -4.23
N ASP A 212 7.66 -10.75 -4.96
CA ASP A 212 7.83 -10.69 -6.40
C ASP A 212 7.06 -11.81 -7.11
N ARG A 213 5.97 -11.42 -7.78
CA ARG A 213 5.13 -12.33 -8.57
C ARG A 213 5.26 -12.09 -10.07
N ASP A 214 6.28 -11.35 -10.49
CA ASP A 214 6.67 -11.30 -11.89
C ASP A 214 7.35 -12.62 -12.29
N GLN A 215 6.77 -13.34 -13.23
CA GLN A 215 7.31 -14.64 -13.70
C GLN A 215 8.69 -14.51 -14.37
N LEU A 216 9.06 -13.31 -14.82
CA LEU A 216 10.37 -13.03 -15.41
C LEU A 216 11.42 -12.71 -14.34
N SER A 217 11.01 -12.50 -13.09
CA SER A 217 11.93 -12.16 -12.02
C SER A 217 12.73 -13.37 -11.54
N PRO A 218 14.05 -13.21 -11.31
CA PRO A 218 14.84 -14.24 -10.64
C PRO A 218 14.40 -14.51 -9.19
N GLN A 219 13.58 -13.63 -8.60
CA GLN A 219 13.02 -13.77 -7.26
C GLN A 219 11.64 -14.44 -7.26
N TYR A 220 11.12 -14.85 -8.41
CA TYR A 220 9.83 -15.53 -8.51
C TYR A 220 9.86 -16.92 -7.88
N VAL A 221 9.19 -17.08 -6.75
CA VAL A 221 9.09 -18.38 -6.07
C VAL A 221 7.94 -19.21 -6.65
N GLN A 222 8.25 -20.27 -7.40
CA GLN A 222 7.23 -21.14 -8.00
C GLN A 222 6.50 -22.02 -6.97
N SER A 223 7.20 -22.40 -5.90
CA SER A 223 6.75 -23.40 -4.93
C SER A 223 5.68 -22.89 -3.94
N VAL A 224 5.28 -21.61 -4.01
CA VAL A 224 4.36 -20.95 -3.06
C VAL A 224 3.04 -21.72 -2.93
N ARG A 225 2.43 -22.13 -4.05
CA ARG A 225 1.16 -22.88 -4.05
C ARG A 225 1.25 -24.16 -3.22
N THR A 226 2.27 -24.97 -3.49
CA THR A 226 2.51 -26.23 -2.79
C THR A 226 2.80 -26.00 -1.30
N ARG A 227 3.54 -24.94 -0.98
CA ARG A 227 3.85 -24.58 0.41
C ARG A 227 2.61 -24.20 1.20
N ILE A 228 1.73 -23.39 0.62
CA ILE A 228 0.46 -22.97 1.22
C ILE A 228 -0.44 -24.19 1.46
N GLN A 229 -0.56 -25.08 0.46
CA GLN A 229 -1.37 -26.29 0.57
C GLN A 229 -0.89 -27.25 1.66
N ALA A 230 0.41 -27.24 1.96
CA ALA A 230 0.99 -28.05 3.03
C ALA A 230 0.77 -27.47 4.45
N MET A 231 0.21 -26.26 4.58
CA MET A 231 0.01 -25.60 5.87
C MET A 231 -1.34 -25.96 6.50
N PRO A 232 -1.37 -26.64 7.66
CA PRO A 232 -2.63 -27.07 8.29
C PRO A 232 -3.56 -25.91 8.66
N THR A 233 -3.00 -24.75 9.02
CA THR A 233 -3.73 -23.59 9.52
C THR A 233 -4.05 -22.54 8.47
N TRP A 234 -3.82 -22.81 7.17
CA TRP A 234 -4.09 -21.86 6.09
C TRP A 234 -5.54 -21.36 6.06
N ASN A 235 -6.51 -22.21 6.39
CA ASN A 235 -7.93 -21.85 6.52
C ASN A 235 -8.50 -21.01 5.35
N ASP A 236 -8.22 -21.42 4.11
CA ASP A 236 -8.60 -20.69 2.90
C ASP A 236 -8.15 -19.21 2.93
N GLY A 237 -7.03 -18.89 3.59
CA GLY A 237 -6.47 -17.55 3.72
C GLY A 237 -7.09 -16.68 4.83
N ARG A 238 -8.10 -17.15 5.56
CA ARG A 238 -8.72 -16.36 6.63
C ARG A 238 -7.71 -15.96 7.71
N ASN A 239 -7.66 -14.69 8.07
CA ASN A 239 -6.67 -14.07 8.97
C ASN A 239 -5.21 -14.18 8.49
N HIS A 240 -4.96 -14.39 7.20
CA HIS A 240 -3.61 -14.36 6.63
C HIS A 240 -3.34 -13.02 5.95
N LEU A 241 -2.11 -12.53 6.06
CA LEU A 241 -1.60 -11.39 5.32
C LEU A 241 -0.47 -11.85 4.40
N LEU A 242 -0.62 -11.57 3.11
CA LEU A 242 0.41 -11.80 2.08
C LEU A 242 1.01 -10.46 1.66
N PHE A 243 2.27 -10.47 1.26
CA PHE A 243 2.97 -9.26 0.82
C PHE A 243 3.30 -9.37 -0.65
N ASN A 244 2.99 -8.34 -1.44
CA ASN A 244 3.35 -8.28 -2.85
C ASN A 244 3.78 -6.86 -3.22
N LEU A 245 5.03 -6.71 -3.63
CA LEU A 245 5.61 -5.43 -4.03
C LEU A 245 5.68 -5.27 -5.55
N TYR A 246 5.83 -6.39 -6.26
CA TYR A 246 6.01 -6.43 -7.70
C TYR A 246 4.95 -7.35 -8.31
N SER A 247 4.06 -6.76 -9.12
CA SER A 247 2.93 -7.41 -9.80
C SER A 247 3.17 -7.51 -11.31
N GLY A 248 4.40 -7.83 -11.71
CA GLY A 248 4.82 -7.89 -13.11
C GLY A 248 5.64 -6.70 -13.60
N THR A 249 6.18 -6.84 -14.81
CA THR A 249 6.97 -5.82 -15.52
C THR A 249 6.32 -5.54 -16.86
N TRP A 250 6.37 -4.28 -17.30
CA TRP A 250 5.88 -3.90 -18.64
C TRP A 250 6.42 -4.84 -19.74
N PRO A 251 5.58 -5.27 -20.71
CA PRO A 251 4.16 -4.93 -20.87
C PRO A 251 3.21 -5.82 -20.03
N ASP A 252 3.73 -6.86 -19.38
CA ASP A 252 2.99 -7.95 -18.77
C ASP A 252 2.73 -7.72 -17.27
N TYR A 253 2.19 -6.56 -16.92
CA TYR A 253 1.67 -6.34 -15.56
C TYR A 253 0.49 -7.29 -15.31
N THR A 254 0.46 -7.94 -14.16
CA THR A 254 -0.59 -8.88 -13.79
C THR A 254 -0.90 -8.81 -12.30
N GLU A 255 -2.19 -8.71 -11.98
CA GLU A 255 -2.69 -8.78 -10.60
C GLU A 255 -2.79 -10.23 -10.10
N ASP A 256 -2.55 -11.21 -10.98
CA ASP A 256 -2.49 -12.63 -10.66
C ASP A 256 -1.21 -12.95 -9.87
N LEU A 257 -1.40 -13.49 -8.67
CA LEU A 257 -0.30 -13.94 -7.82
C LEU A 257 0.27 -15.30 -8.29
N GLY A 258 -0.33 -15.97 -9.28
CA GLY A 258 0.05 -17.31 -9.72
C GLY A 258 -0.29 -18.41 -8.71
N PHE A 259 -1.13 -18.09 -7.72
CA PHE A 259 -1.73 -19.01 -6.76
C PHE A 259 -3.01 -18.40 -6.18
N GLU A 260 -3.87 -19.23 -5.59
CA GLU A 260 -5.13 -18.78 -5.00
C GLU A 260 -4.91 -18.22 -3.58
N PRO A 261 -5.09 -16.90 -3.34
CA PRO A 261 -4.96 -16.32 -2.01
C PRO A 261 -6.17 -16.58 -1.11
N GLY A 262 -7.29 -17.07 -1.69
CA GLY A 262 -8.53 -17.31 -0.97
C GLY A 262 -9.07 -16.04 -0.30
N GLN A 263 -9.18 -16.08 1.02
CA GLN A 263 -9.68 -15.03 1.91
C GLN A 263 -8.54 -14.22 2.56
N ALA A 264 -7.30 -14.38 2.10
CA ALA A 264 -6.17 -13.63 2.64
C ALA A 264 -6.27 -12.14 2.29
N MET A 265 -5.82 -11.30 3.21
CA MET A 265 -5.54 -9.89 2.98
C MET A 265 -4.23 -9.74 2.22
N LEU A 266 -4.14 -8.71 1.39
CA LEU A 266 -2.97 -8.43 0.57
C LEU A 266 -2.38 -7.08 0.98
N ALA A 267 -1.11 -7.09 1.39
CA ALA A 267 -0.29 -5.90 1.53
C ALA A 267 0.40 -5.63 0.18
N ARG A 268 -0.09 -4.64 -0.57
CA ARG A 268 0.38 -4.34 -1.94
C ARG A 268 0.99 -2.96 -2.08
N ALA A 269 2.08 -2.87 -2.85
CA ALA A 269 2.68 -1.59 -3.23
C ALA A 269 2.12 -1.01 -4.52
N SER A 270 1.70 -1.89 -5.42
CA SER A 270 0.95 -1.56 -6.63
C SER A 270 -0.27 -2.45 -6.67
N VAL A 271 -1.44 -1.84 -6.79
CA VAL A 271 -2.71 -2.53 -6.99
C VAL A 271 -3.64 -1.57 -7.69
N ASP A 272 -4.36 -2.06 -8.69
CA ASP A 272 -5.38 -1.26 -9.35
C ASP A 272 -6.55 -0.95 -8.40
N SER A 273 -7.19 0.20 -8.60
CA SER A 273 -8.31 0.63 -7.75
C SER A 273 -9.54 -0.29 -7.80
N GLY A 274 -9.70 -1.07 -8.87
CA GLY A 274 -10.81 -2.02 -9.06
C GLY A 274 -10.58 -3.39 -8.39
N SER A 275 -9.34 -3.74 -8.06
CA SER A 275 -8.98 -4.96 -7.33
C SER A 275 -8.65 -4.72 -5.86
N PHE A 276 -8.21 -3.51 -5.50
CA PHE A 276 -7.98 -3.16 -4.10
C PHE A 276 -9.27 -3.27 -3.30
N ARG A 277 -9.25 -4.00 -2.16
CA ARG A 277 -10.41 -4.14 -1.27
C ARG A 277 -10.28 -3.15 -0.12
N PRO A 278 -11.04 -2.03 -0.12
CA PRO A 278 -10.92 -1.01 0.93
C PRO A 278 -11.24 -1.59 2.30
N ASN A 279 -10.49 -1.15 3.31
CA ASN A 279 -10.58 -1.60 4.70
C ASN A 279 -10.25 -3.09 4.93
N PHE A 280 -9.80 -3.83 3.90
CA PHE A 280 -9.43 -5.23 3.99
C PHE A 280 -7.98 -5.46 3.54
N ASP A 281 -7.61 -4.93 2.38
CA ASP A 281 -6.22 -4.92 1.90
C ASP A 281 -5.44 -3.73 2.47
N VAL A 282 -4.11 -3.85 2.44
CA VAL A 282 -3.19 -2.85 3.00
C VAL A 282 -2.36 -2.26 1.87
N SER A 283 -2.48 -0.96 1.63
CA SER A 283 -1.54 -0.26 0.76
C SER A 283 -0.25 0.00 1.53
N ILE A 284 0.87 -0.48 0.99
CA ILE A 284 2.21 -0.30 1.57
C ILE A 284 3.11 0.43 0.57
N PRO A 285 4.12 1.20 1.02
CA PRO A 285 5.07 1.81 0.09
C PRO A 285 5.93 0.74 -0.58
N LEU A 286 6.31 0.97 -1.84
CA LEU A 286 7.36 0.20 -2.50
C LEU A 286 8.71 0.58 -1.89
N PHE A 287 9.35 -0.34 -1.16
CA PHE A 287 10.69 -0.14 -0.63
C PHE A 287 11.74 -0.89 -1.46
N ALA A 288 12.88 -0.24 -1.67
CA ALA A 288 14.02 -0.84 -2.36
C ALA A 288 14.68 -1.93 -1.51
N LYS A 289 15.42 -2.84 -2.14
CA LYS A 289 16.13 -3.93 -1.46
C LYS A 289 17.14 -3.39 -0.43
N GLU A 290 17.76 -2.25 -0.72
CA GLU A 290 18.76 -1.59 0.11
C GLU A 290 18.14 -0.84 1.28
N HIS A 291 16.81 -0.80 1.39
CA HIS A 291 16.13 -0.14 2.49
C HIS A 291 16.59 -0.75 3.83
N PRO A 292 17.08 0.06 4.77
CA PRO A 292 17.58 -0.47 6.04
C PRO A 292 16.42 -0.99 6.90
N LEU A 293 16.67 -2.04 7.67
CA LEU A 293 15.68 -2.62 8.59
C LEU A 293 15.31 -1.65 9.73
N LYS A 294 16.30 -0.89 10.20
CA LYS A 294 16.15 0.16 11.22
C LYS A 294 16.81 1.42 10.68
N SER A 295 16.18 2.57 10.89
CA SER A 295 16.80 3.85 10.53
C SER A 295 18.11 4.00 11.33
N GLY A 296 19.22 4.34 10.66
CA GLY A 296 20.59 4.30 11.18
C GLY A 296 20.94 5.34 12.25
N GLY A 297 19.96 5.79 13.04
CA GLY A 297 20.17 6.68 14.16
C GLY A 297 19.23 6.31 15.30
N SER A 298 19.64 6.66 16.52
CA SER A 298 18.83 6.62 17.75
C SER A 298 17.62 7.56 17.70
N ALA A 299 16.96 7.70 16.55
CA ALA A 299 15.58 8.13 16.47
C ALA A 299 14.72 6.91 16.81
N TYR A 300 14.79 6.54 18.10
CA TYR A 300 13.65 5.94 18.74
C TYR A 300 12.42 6.71 18.24
N LEU A 301 11.44 6.01 17.68
CA LEU A 301 10.07 6.47 17.86
C LEU A 301 9.82 6.37 19.38
N VAL A 302 10.37 7.30 20.16
CA VAL A 302 10.29 7.36 21.64
C VAL A 302 8.82 7.42 22.04
N ALA A 303 7.97 7.90 21.14
CA ALA A 303 6.54 7.83 21.24
C ALA A 303 5.96 7.32 19.92
N ASN A 304 4.89 6.53 20.02
CA ASN A 304 3.90 6.37 18.96
C ASN A 304 3.20 7.72 18.76
N ASN A 305 3.91 8.74 18.27
CA ASN A 305 3.26 9.96 17.82
C ASN A 305 2.46 9.56 16.59
N VAL A 306 1.15 9.49 16.76
CA VAL A 306 0.18 9.33 15.68
C VAL A 306 -0.55 10.66 15.57
N PRO A 307 -0.36 11.42 14.48
CA PRO A 307 0.55 11.16 13.36
C PRO A 307 2.03 11.42 13.72
N PRO A 308 2.99 10.72 13.08
CA PRO A 308 4.41 10.98 13.30
C PRO A 308 4.75 12.39 12.83
N ASN A 309 5.60 13.10 13.58
CA ASN A 309 6.11 14.40 13.14
C ASN A 309 7.04 14.18 11.94
N ARG A 310 6.57 14.50 10.74
CA ARG A 310 7.29 14.30 9.48
C ARG A 310 7.74 15.65 8.95
N LYS A 311 9.05 15.78 8.66
CA LYS A 311 9.60 16.96 7.96
C LYS A 311 8.98 17.14 6.56
N TYR A 312 8.75 16.03 5.86
CA TYR A 312 8.19 16.02 4.51
C TYR A 312 6.76 15.50 4.55
N LEU A 313 5.84 16.25 3.94
CA LEU A 313 4.47 15.86 3.70
C LEU A 313 4.38 14.77 2.62
N LEU A 314 5.12 14.95 1.53
CA LEU A 314 5.15 14.03 0.39
C LEU A 314 6.55 13.95 -0.21
N VAL A 315 7.02 12.72 -0.47
CA VAL A 315 8.27 12.48 -1.19
C VAL A 315 8.01 11.46 -2.29
N PHE A 316 8.43 11.78 -3.51
CA PHE A 316 8.46 10.86 -4.64
C PHE A 316 9.85 10.85 -5.24
N LYS A 317 10.42 9.66 -5.44
CA LYS A 317 11.62 9.46 -6.25
C LYS A 317 11.30 8.40 -7.30
N GLY A 318 11.30 8.78 -8.58
CA GLY A 318 10.93 7.83 -9.63
C GLY A 318 11.21 8.28 -11.06
N LYS A 319 10.78 7.47 -12.03
CA LYS A 319 10.93 7.79 -13.46
C LYS A 319 9.83 8.76 -13.92
N ARG A 320 10.13 9.69 -14.82
CA ARG A 320 9.15 10.50 -15.54
C ARG A 320 9.16 10.04 -16.99
N TYR A 321 8.07 9.42 -17.43
CA TYR A 321 7.97 8.95 -18.80
C TYR A 321 7.82 10.17 -19.71
N LEU A 322 8.62 10.23 -20.77
CA LEU A 322 8.54 11.30 -21.77
C LEU A 322 7.45 11.01 -22.82
N THR A 323 7.09 9.74 -22.96
CA THR A 323 6.09 9.23 -23.91
C THR A 323 5.25 8.13 -23.25
N GLY A 324 4.07 7.86 -23.82
CA GLY A 324 3.15 6.82 -23.33
C GLY A 324 2.25 7.25 -22.17
N ILE A 325 1.34 6.35 -21.78
CA ILE A 325 0.22 6.60 -20.85
C ILE A 325 0.69 7.14 -19.48
N GLY A 326 1.85 6.69 -18.99
CA GLY A 326 2.39 7.15 -17.70
C GLY A 326 2.97 8.58 -17.72
N SER A 327 3.06 9.24 -18.87
CA SER A 327 3.69 10.56 -19.02
C SER A 327 2.86 11.66 -18.37
N GLU A 328 1.56 11.72 -18.65
CA GLU A 328 0.69 12.81 -18.20
C GLU A 328 0.57 12.86 -16.68
N THR A 329 0.21 11.75 -16.04
CA THR A 329 0.06 11.66 -14.58
C THR A 329 1.35 12.04 -13.85
N ARG A 330 2.52 11.58 -14.33
CA ARG A 330 3.80 11.90 -13.68
C ARG A 330 4.28 13.32 -13.99
N ASN A 331 3.91 13.87 -15.15
CA ASN A 331 4.15 15.28 -15.45
C ASN A 331 3.31 16.18 -14.53
N ALA A 332 2.07 15.80 -14.23
CA ALA A 332 1.19 16.52 -13.32
C ALA A 332 1.77 16.61 -11.90
N LEU A 333 2.38 15.51 -11.41
CA LEU A 333 3.00 15.49 -10.08
C LEU A 333 3.99 16.65 -9.91
N TYR A 334 4.83 16.96 -10.89
CA TYR A 334 5.82 18.04 -10.75
C TYR A 334 5.23 19.38 -10.31
N HIS A 335 3.98 19.70 -10.66
CA HIS A 335 3.34 20.96 -10.31
C HIS A 335 3.07 21.14 -8.82
N ILE A 336 3.07 20.06 -8.03
CA ILE A 336 2.93 20.16 -6.57
C ILE A 336 4.29 20.19 -5.84
N HIS A 337 5.41 20.11 -6.56
CA HIS A 337 6.74 20.24 -5.96
C HIS A 337 6.96 21.67 -5.46
N ASN A 338 7.17 21.83 -4.15
CA ASN A 338 7.39 23.14 -3.53
C ASN A 338 8.82 23.35 -3.00
N GLY A 339 9.66 22.31 -3.03
CA GLY A 339 11.05 22.40 -2.55
C GLY A 339 11.21 22.46 -1.01
N GLU A 340 10.11 22.36 -0.25
CA GLU A 340 10.11 22.45 1.20
C GLU A 340 9.72 21.12 1.84
N ASP A 341 8.43 20.78 1.82
CA ASP A 341 7.85 19.57 2.41
C ASP A 341 7.20 18.63 1.37
N ILE A 342 7.08 19.06 0.11
CA ILE A 342 6.69 18.23 -1.04
C ILE A 342 7.85 18.15 -2.02
N VAL A 343 8.55 17.01 -2.01
CA VAL A 343 9.78 16.78 -2.79
C VAL A 343 9.55 15.72 -3.85
N LEU A 344 9.70 16.09 -5.14
CA LEU A 344 9.49 15.19 -6.27
C LEU A 344 10.76 15.12 -7.12
N LEU A 345 11.53 14.07 -6.92
CA LEU A 345 12.78 13.80 -7.64
C LEU A 345 12.49 12.85 -8.78
N THR A 346 12.65 13.29 -10.03
CA THR A 346 12.33 12.47 -11.19
C THR A 346 13.48 12.30 -12.16
N THR A 347 13.55 11.17 -12.85
CA THR A 347 14.48 10.98 -13.97
C THR A 347 13.73 10.69 -15.26
N CYS A 348 14.09 11.39 -16.32
CA CYS A 348 13.58 11.14 -17.67
C CYS A 348 14.28 9.96 -18.37
N LYS A 349 15.32 9.36 -17.75
CA LYS A 349 16.07 8.24 -18.32
C LYS A 349 15.22 6.96 -18.26
N HIS A 350 14.53 6.67 -19.35
CA HIS A 350 13.69 5.47 -19.46
C HIS A 350 13.70 4.85 -20.86
N GLY A 351 14.04 3.56 -20.94
CA GLY A 351 14.18 2.86 -22.22
C GLY A 351 15.43 3.29 -22.98
N LYS A 352 15.57 2.84 -24.23
CA LYS A 352 16.74 3.16 -25.08
C LYS A 352 16.59 4.50 -25.79
N ASP A 353 15.37 4.98 -26.00
CA ASP A 353 15.06 6.15 -26.84
C ASP A 353 14.75 7.43 -26.04
N TRP A 354 14.97 7.45 -24.72
CA TRP A 354 14.67 8.64 -23.89
C TRP A 354 15.39 9.91 -24.37
N GLU A 355 16.60 9.77 -24.93
CA GLU A 355 17.37 10.89 -25.46
C GLU A 355 16.67 11.58 -26.64
N LYS A 356 15.94 10.81 -27.46
CA LYS A 356 15.19 11.33 -28.62
C LYS A 356 13.98 12.15 -28.20
N HIS A 357 13.42 11.85 -27.03
CA HIS A 357 12.21 12.49 -26.50
C HIS A 357 12.49 13.51 -25.39
N ARG A 358 13.77 13.82 -25.13
CA ARG A 358 14.16 14.71 -24.04
C ARG A 358 13.53 16.09 -24.18
N ASP A 359 12.92 16.57 -23.11
CA ASP A 359 12.40 17.93 -23.01
C ASP A 359 13.41 18.86 -22.31
N ALA A 360 13.08 20.15 -22.22
CA ALA A 360 13.94 21.14 -21.57
C ALA A 360 14.16 20.89 -20.06
N ARG A 361 13.27 20.14 -19.39
CA ARG A 361 13.38 19.85 -17.94
C ARG A 361 14.30 18.67 -17.63
N CYS A 362 14.43 17.73 -18.57
CA CYS A 362 15.14 16.47 -18.41
C CYS A 362 16.58 16.60 -17.86
N HIS A 363 17.31 17.67 -18.23
CA HIS A 363 18.64 17.93 -17.66
C HIS A 363 18.60 18.23 -16.16
N ARG A 364 17.68 19.11 -15.73
CA ARG A 364 17.51 19.47 -14.32
C ARG A 364 16.96 18.31 -13.50
N ASP A 365 15.93 17.63 -14.01
CA ASP A 365 15.32 16.46 -13.39
C ASP A 365 16.39 15.42 -13.05
N ASN A 366 17.23 15.06 -14.02
CA ASN A 366 18.32 14.10 -13.82
C ASN A 366 19.38 14.57 -12.81
N ALA A 367 19.73 15.86 -12.82
CA ALA A 367 20.70 16.41 -11.88
C ALA A 367 20.19 16.37 -10.43
N GLU A 368 18.90 16.62 -10.21
CA GLU A 368 18.27 16.53 -8.90
C GLU A 368 18.05 15.08 -8.46
N TYR A 369 17.73 14.17 -9.39
CA TYR A 369 17.51 12.76 -9.09
C TYR A 369 18.76 12.01 -8.59
N THR A 370 19.94 12.40 -9.10
CA THR A 370 21.22 11.77 -8.75
C THR A 370 21.78 12.28 -7.42
N LYS A 371 21.32 13.42 -6.92
CA LYS A 371 21.56 13.84 -5.53
C LYS A 371 20.86 12.87 -4.58
#